data_AF-A0A8I0LFR9-F1
#
_entry.id   AF-A0A8I0LFR9-F1
#
_cell.length_a   1.000
_cell.length_b   1.000
_cell.length_c   1.000
_cell.angle_alpha   90.00
_cell.angle_beta   90.00
_cell.angle_gamma   90.00
#
_symmetry.space_group_name_H-M   'P 1'
#
loop_
_entity.id
_entity.type
_entity.pdbx_description
1 polymer ?
#
loop_
_entity_poly.entity_id
_entity_poly.type
_entity_poly.pdbx_seq_one_letter_code
_entity_poly.pdbx_strand_id
1 'polypeptide(L)'
;MAYDILHQTTDAELLARATIWAGANPRARDQIFNITNGDQFRWAQLWPQFAEHFGMDYAAPQQMSLSDAMPTRGDVWTSLVEKYNLVDTPFDQLVAWPVGDFLFHHEADNITSTIKARQAGFADALDTPSRLLDLFDELIAMKVLPPTLSAAEH
;
A
#
# COMPACT_ATOMS: atom_id res chain seq x y z
N MET A 1 1.03 17.11 8.22
CA MET A 1 0.17 15.90 8.30
C MET A 1 0.48 15.03 7.09
N ALA A 2 0.49 13.69 7.25
CA ALA A 2 0.83 12.75 6.17
C ALA A 2 0.11 13.04 4.84
N TYR A 3 -1.11 13.58 4.91
CA TYR A 3 -1.94 13.93 3.77
C TYR A 3 -1.24 14.72 2.66
N ASP A 4 -0.46 15.75 3.02
CA ASP A 4 0.12 16.72 2.08
C ASP A 4 1.63 16.58 1.85
N ILE A 5 2.30 15.69 2.59
CA ILE A 5 3.76 15.50 2.50
C ILE A 5 4.12 14.46 1.44
N LEU A 6 5.35 14.52 0.95
CA LEU A 6 5.87 13.56 -0.03
C LEU A 6 6.14 12.21 0.65
N HIS A 7 5.62 11.15 0.04
CA HIS A 7 5.86 9.78 0.42
C HIS A 7 6.47 8.98 -0.74
N GLN A 8 7.21 7.95 -0.35
CA GLN A 8 7.63 6.87 -1.23
C GLN A 8 7.24 5.55 -0.58
N THR A 9 7.03 4.54 -1.41
CA THR A 9 6.84 3.16 -0.95
C THR A 9 7.74 2.23 -1.73
N THR A 10 7.83 0.99 -1.27
CA THR A 10 8.52 -0.10 -1.94
C THR A 10 7.55 -1.24 -2.11
N ASP A 11 7.21 -1.52 -3.35
CA ASP A 11 6.45 -2.69 -3.73
C ASP A 11 7.27 -3.98 -3.46
N ALA A 12 6.58 -5.01 -2.97
CA ALA A 12 7.21 -6.27 -2.58
C ALA A 12 7.82 -7.02 -3.78
N GLU A 13 7.17 -6.97 -4.94
CA GLU A 13 7.69 -7.57 -6.16
C GLU A 13 8.92 -6.82 -6.66
N LEU A 14 8.89 -5.49 -6.65
CA LEU A 14 10.06 -4.70 -7.01
C LEU A 14 11.26 -4.96 -6.08
N LEU A 15 11.00 -5.11 -4.78
CA LEU A 15 12.02 -5.50 -3.81
C LEU A 15 12.58 -6.90 -4.10
N ALA A 16 11.72 -7.86 -4.50
CA ALA A 16 12.15 -9.18 -4.91
C ALA A 16 13.05 -9.11 -6.17
N ARG A 17 12.67 -8.33 -7.19
CA ARG A 17 13.49 -8.09 -8.39
C ARG A 17 14.84 -7.47 -8.02
N ALA A 18 14.86 -6.49 -7.12
CA ALA A 18 16.09 -5.88 -6.62
C ALA A 18 16.97 -6.90 -5.87
N THR A 19 16.37 -7.81 -5.11
CA THR A 19 17.10 -8.87 -4.38
C THR A 19 17.76 -9.85 -5.35
N ILE A 20 17.02 -10.30 -6.38
CA ILE A 20 17.55 -11.16 -7.45
C ILE A 20 18.68 -10.46 -8.19
N TRP A 21 18.47 -9.19 -8.57
CA TRP A 21 19.49 -8.38 -9.22
C TRP A 21 20.75 -8.26 -8.37
N ALA A 22 20.62 -8.00 -7.07
CA ALA A 22 21.75 -7.86 -6.16
C ALA A 22 22.54 -9.17 -6.03
N GLY A 23 21.85 -10.31 -6.02
CA GLY A 23 22.48 -11.63 -6.00
C GLY A 23 23.22 -12.00 -7.30
N ALA A 24 22.78 -11.46 -8.44
CA ALA A 24 23.34 -11.79 -9.76
C ALA A 24 24.38 -10.77 -10.29
N ASN A 25 24.41 -9.55 -9.76
CA ASN A 25 25.23 -8.46 -10.29
C ASN A 25 26.53 -8.27 -9.47
N PRO A 26 27.72 -8.44 -10.06
CA PRO A 26 29.00 -8.22 -9.35
C PRO A 26 29.15 -6.81 -8.76
N ARG A 27 28.52 -5.78 -9.35
CA ARG A 27 28.55 -4.40 -8.82
C ARG A 27 27.73 -4.22 -7.56
N ALA A 28 26.83 -5.15 -7.25
CA ALA A 28 26.02 -5.13 -6.05
C ALA A 28 26.66 -5.87 -4.87
N ARG A 29 27.77 -6.58 -5.10
CA ARG A 29 28.47 -7.33 -4.05
C ARG A 29 28.99 -6.42 -2.95
N ASP A 30 28.73 -6.80 -1.69
CA ASP A 30 29.15 -6.08 -0.49
C ASP A 30 28.68 -4.61 -0.47
N GLN A 31 27.53 -4.33 -1.09
CA GLN A 31 26.94 -2.99 -1.15
C GLN A 31 25.59 -2.93 -0.42
N ILE A 32 25.32 -1.77 0.18
CA ILE A 32 24.00 -1.39 0.69
C ILE A 32 23.31 -0.50 -0.36
N PHE A 33 22.06 -0.80 -0.68
CA PHE A 33 21.22 -0.01 -1.58
C PHE A 33 19.88 0.26 -0.93
N ASN A 34 19.34 1.46 -1.20
CA ASN A 34 17.93 1.72 -0.98
C ASN A 34 17.15 1.33 -2.24
N ILE A 35 15.95 0.81 -2.04
CA ILE A 35 14.98 0.49 -3.10
C ILE A 35 13.68 1.21 -2.73
N THR A 36 13.06 1.83 -3.72
CA THR A 36 11.70 2.39 -3.69
C THR A 36 11.12 2.21 -5.09
N ASN A 37 9.80 2.41 -5.24
CA ASN A 37 9.12 2.33 -6.52
C ASN A 37 9.71 3.25 -7.60
N GLY A 38 10.39 4.31 -7.19
CA GLY A 38 11.12 5.20 -8.07
C GLY A 38 10.42 6.52 -8.35
N ASP A 39 9.20 6.68 -7.85
CA ASP A 39 8.37 7.88 -7.88
C ASP A 39 8.15 8.44 -6.45
N GLN A 40 7.30 9.47 -6.35
CA GLN A 40 6.78 9.99 -5.09
C GLN A 40 5.28 10.28 -5.24
N PHE A 41 4.55 10.22 -4.14
CA PHE A 41 3.12 10.53 -4.10
C PHE A 41 2.74 11.35 -2.86
N ARG A 42 1.52 11.88 -2.86
CA ARG A 42 0.83 12.40 -1.67
C ARG A 42 -0.43 11.59 -1.41
N TRP A 43 -0.75 11.36 -0.15
CA TRP A 43 -2.02 10.73 0.21
C TRP A 43 -3.22 11.56 -0.28
N ALA A 44 -3.10 12.89 -0.32
CA ALA A 44 -4.10 13.79 -0.92
C ALA A 44 -4.42 13.50 -2.39
N GLN A 45 -3.49 12.88 -3.11
CA GLN A 45 -3.68 12.48 -4.52
C GLN A 45 -4.17 11.04 -4.63
N LEU A 46 -3.75 10.14 -3.72
CA LEU A 46 -4.13 8.72 -3.76
C LEU A 46 -5.54 8.46 -3.22
N TRP A 47 -5.95 9.13 -2.13
CA TRP A 47 -7.25 8.87 -1.50
C TRP A 47 -8.44 9.05 -2.45
N PRO A 48 -8.51 10.12 -3.27
CA PRO A 48 -9.57 10.26 -4.26
C PRO A 48 -9.60 9.11 -5.27
N GLN A 49 -8.43 8.61 -5.69
CA GLN A 49 -8.34 7.48 -6.63
C GLN A 49 -8.79 6.17 -5.99
N PHE A 50 -8.46 5.95 -4.71
CA PHE A 50 -8.93 4.77 -3.97
C PHE A 50 -10.44 4.80 -3.81
N ALA A 51 -10.99 5.96 -3.46
CA ALA A 51 -12.44 6.16 -3.33
C ALA A 51 -13.15 5.88 -4.66
N GLU A 52 -12.65 6.44 -5.77
CA GLU A 52 -13.16 6.17 -7.11
C GLU A 52 -13.10 4.69 -7.47
N HIS A 53 -11.96 4.03 -7.23
CA HIS A 53 -11.78 2.60 -7.50
C HIS A 53 -12.80 1.73 -6.75
N PHE A 54 -13.07 2.01 -5.48
CA PHE A 54 -14.07 1.28 -4.69
C PHE A 54 -15.51 1.74 -4.91
N GLY A 55 -15.75 2.81 -5.69
CA GLY A 55 -17.07 3.40 -5.91
C GLY A 55 -17.64 4.11 -4.68
N MET A 56 -16.77 4.70 -3.86
CA MET A 56 -17.10 5.32 -2.58
C MET A 56 -16.88 6.84 -2.61
N ASP A 57 -17.63 7.55 -1.78
CA ASP A 57 -17.30 8.93 -1.42
C ASP A 57 -16.12 8.96 -0.43
N TYR A 58 -15.34 10.04 -0.45
CA TYR A 58 -14.30 10.31 0.55
C TYR A 58 -14.49 11.67 1.22
N ALA A 59 -13.97 11.80 2.44
CA ALA A 59 -14.02 13.03 3.22
C ALA A 59 -12.61 13.61 3.43
N ALA A 60 -12.56 14.87 3.88
CA ALA A 60 -11.32 15.47 4.34
C ALA A 60 -10.69 14.64 5.50
N PRO A 61 -9.35 14.66 5.65
CA PRO A 61 -8.66 13.89 6.68
C PRO A 61 -9.21 14.18 8.08
N GLN A 62 -9.38 13.12 8.87
CA GLN A 62 -9.74 13.21 10.28
C GLN A 62 -8.59 12.70 11.13
N GLN A 63 -8.28 13.40 12.22
CA GLN A 63 -7.32 12.90 13.21
C GLN A 63 -8.01 11.85 14.07
N MET A 64 -7.63 10.60 13.89
CA MET A 64 -8.10 9.48 14.69
C MET A 64 -7.03 8.38 14.76
N SER A 65 -7.05 7.63 15.87
CA SER A 65 -6.24 6.43 16.05
C SER A 65 -6.92 5.26 15.36
N LEU A 66 -6.26 4.68 14.35
CA LEU A 66 -6.73 3.46 13.70
C LEU A 66 -6.70 2.28 14.68
N SER A 67 -5.69 2.25 15.56
CA SER A 67 -5.58 1.22 16.60
C SER A 67 -6.76 1.23 17.58
N ASP A 68 -7.36 2.39 17.84
CA ASP A 68 -8.54 2.48 18.72
C ASP A 68 -9.84 2.27 17.94
N ALA A 69 -9.95 2.83 16.74
CA ALA A 69 -11.21 2.87 16.00
C ALA A 69 -11.50 1.58 15.23
N MET A 70 -10.49 0.98 14.60
CA MET A 70 -10.71 -0.16 13.70
C MET A 70 -11.16 -1.43 14.44
N PRO A 71 -10.61 -1.82 15.62
CA PRO A 71 -11.10 -3.00 16.33
C PRO A 71 -12.61 -3.01 16.62
N THR A 72 -13.23 -1.84 16.76
CA THR A 72 -14.69 -1.72 16.95
C THR A 72 -15.53 -2.10 15.71
N ARG A 73 -14.89 -2.33 14.56
CA ARG A 73 -15.51 -2.68 13.29
C ARG A 73 -15.43 -4.18 12.95
N GLY A 74 -14.96 -5.02 13.88
CA GLY A 74 -14.82 -6.47 13.67
C GLY A 74 -16.10 -7.14 13.17
N ASP A 75 -17.27 -6.83 13.75
CA ASP A 75 -18.55 -7.41 13.34
C ASP A 75 -18.94 -7.06 11.89
N VAL A 76 -18.58 -5.85 11.44
CA VAL A 76 -18.78 -5.42 10.06
C VAL A 76 -17.91 -6.27 9.13
N TRP A 77 -16.64 -6.50 9.51
CA TRP A 77 -15.75 -7.36 8.74
C TRP A 77 -16.26 -8.80 8.64
N THR A 78 -16.69 -9.40 9.75
CA THR A 78 -17.27 -10.75 9.76
C THR A 78 -18.47 -10.84 8.81
N SER A 79 -19.35 -9.83 8.83
CA SER A 79 -20.51 -9.78 7.93
C SER A 79 -20.10 -9.69 6.46
N LEU A 80 -19.01 -8.98 6.14
CA LEU A 80 -18.46 -8.89 4.78
C LEU A 80 -17.85 -10.23 4.33
N VAL A 81 -17.11 -10.90 5.23
CA VAL A 81 -16.52 -12.22 4.96
C VAL A 81 -17.60 -13.23 4.60
N GLU A 82 -18.68 -13.29 5.39
CA GLU A 82 -19.83 -14.17 5.13
C GLU A 82 -20.55 -13.80 3.83
N LYS A 83 -20.87 -12.51 3.64
CA LYS A 83 -21.65 -12.04 2.48
C LYS A 83 -20.93 -12.29 1.16
N TYR A 84 -19.64 -12.05 1.09
CA TYR A 84 -18.86 -12.13 -0.15
C TYR A 84 -18.01 -13.40 -0.27
N ASN A 85 -18.14 -14.32 0.70
CA ASN A 85 -17.37 -15.57 0.77
C ASN A 85 -15.85 -15.31 0.65
N LEU A 86 -15.37 -14.40 1.51
CA LEU A 86 -13.97 -14.01 1.57
C LEU A 86 -13.13 -15.06 2.31
N VAL A 87 -11.81 -14.95 2.20
CA VAL A 87 -10.88 -15.68 3.06
C VAL A 87 -11.17 -15.30 4.51
N ASP A 88 -11.45 -16.29 5.35
CA ASP A 88 -11.77 -16.10 6.77
C ASP A 88 -10.54 -15.68 7.57
N THR A 89 -10.21 -14.40 7.45
CA THR A 89 -9.10 -13.74 8.16
C THR A 89 -9.69 -12.87 9.28
N PRO A 90 -9.34 -13.12 10.55
CA PRO A 90 -9.74 -12.24 11.65
C PRO A 90 -9.33 -10.78 11.39
N PHE A 91 -10.19 -9.82 11.76
CA PHE A 91 -9.98 -8.42 11.39
C PHE A 91 -8.70 -7.81 11.98
N ASP A 92 -8.28 -8.27 13.15
CA ASP A 92 -7.02 -7.90 13.81
C ASP A 92 -5.78 -8.55 13.20
N GLN A 93 -5.96 -9.62 12.40
CA GLN A 93 -4.89 -10.28 11.65
C GLN A 93 -4.81 -9.80 10.19
N LEU A 94 -5.88 -9.19 9.67
CA LEU A 94 -5.91 -8.63 8.33
C LEU A 94 -4.97 -7.42 8.19
N VAL A 95 -4.95 -6.54 9.20
CA VAL A 95 -4.16 -5.31 9.19
C VAL A 95 -3.52 -5.09 10.56
N ALA A 96 -2.22 -4.81 10.57
CA ALA A 96 -1.53 -4.30 11.75
C ALA A 96 -1.87 -2.81 11.95
N TRP A 97 -2.97 -2.49 12.64
CA TRP A 97 -3.45 -1.11 12.84
C TRP A 97 -2.40 -0.10 13.36
N PRO A 98 -1.47 -0.48 14.28
CA PRO A 98 -0.41 0.42 14.71
C PRO A 98 0.54 0.86 13.59
N VAL A 99 0.69 0.06 12.53
CA VAL A 99 1.46 0.45 11.33
C VAL A 99 0.73 1.54 10.56
N GLY A 100 -0.60 1.46 10.46
CA GLY A 100 -1.42 2.53 9.87
C GLY A 100 -1.26 3.84 10.62
N ASP A 101 -1.33 3.80 11.96
CA ASP A 101 -1.07 4.99 12.78
C ASP A 101 0.34 5.53 12.53
N PHE A 102 1.36 4.68 12.56
CA PHE A 102 2.73 5.11 12.25
C PHE A 102 2.83 5.80 10.89
N LEU A 103 2.25 5.23 9.83
CA LEU A 103 2.30 5.76 8.47
C LEU A 103 1.60 7.13 8.36
N PHE A 104 0.42 7.31 8.95
CA PHE A 104 -0.38 8.52 8.79
C PHE A 104 -0.04 9.65 9.79
N HIS A 105 0.73 9.37 10.83
CA HIS A 105 1.23 10.38 11.76
C HIS A 105 2.60 10.96 11.36
N HIS A 106 3.11 10.67 10.15
CA HIS A 106 4.33 11.31 9.65
C HIS A 106 4.12 12.80 9.38
N GLU A 107 5.07 13.62 9.86
CA GLU A 107 5.04 15.09 9.73
C GLU A 107 6.09 15.64 8.76
N ALA A 108 7.02 14.80 8.31
CA ALA A 108 8.10 15.17 7.41
C ALA A 108 8.12 14.25 6.17
N ASP A 109 8.60 14.80 5.06
CA ASP A 109 8.75 14.07 3.80
C ASP A 109 9.55 12.78 4.01
N ASN A 110 9.00 11.66 3.55
CA ASN A 110 9.66 10.35 3.56
C ASN A 110 10.23 10.08 2.17
N ILE A 111 11.48 10.51 1.97
CA ILE A 111 12.18 10.42 0.69
C ILE A 111 13.53 9.72 0.90
N THR A 112 13.79 8.72 0.06
CA THR A 112 14.99 7.91 0.06
C THR A 112 15.61 7.88 -1.33
N SER A 113 16.92 8.14 -1.42
CA SER A 113 17.63 8.12 -2.71
C SER A 113 17.92 6.70 -3.19
N THR A 114 17.45 6.40 -4.41
CA THR A 114 17.71 5.15 -5.15
C THR A 114 18.79 5.32 -6.25
N ILE A 115 19.47 6.47 -6.27
CA ILE A 115 20.49 6.81 -7.29
C ILE A 115 21.60 5.75 -7.33
N LYS A 116 22.08 5.29 -6.16
CA LYS A 116 23.15 4.29 -6.07
C LYS A 116 22.77 2.98 -6.76
N ALA A 117 21.54 2.51 -6.57
CA ALA A 117 21.04 1.28 -7.20
C ALA A 117 20.97 1.44 -8.73
N ARG A 118 20.46 2.58 -9.20
CA ARG A 118 20.42 2.90 -10.64
C ARG A 118 21.79 2.96 -11.28
N GLN A 119 22.75 3.63 -10.64
CA GLN A 119 24.14 3.68 -11.11
C GLN A 119 24.82 2.30 -11.13
N ALA A 120 24.44 1.41 -10.21
CA ALA A 120 24.90 0.03 -10.19
C ALA A 120 24.21 -0.88 -11.24
N GLY A 121 23.16 -0.38 -11.90
CA GLY A 121 22.46 -1.05 -12.99
C GLY A 121 21.09 -1.64 -12.64
N PHE A 122 20.47 -1.26 -11.52
CA PHE A 122 19.07 -1.59 -11.24
C PHE A 122 18.16 -0.45 -11.73
N ALA A 123 17.51 -0.65 -12.88
CA ALA A 123 16.72 0.39 -13.54
C ALA A 123 15.20 0.23 -13.37
N ASP A 124 14.74 -0.88 -12.78
CA ASP A 124 13.32 -1.15 -12.60
C ASP A 124 12.67 -0.08 -11.70
N ALA A 125 11.42 0.23 -12.03
CA ALA A 125 10.57 1.16 -11.32
C ALA A 125 9.10 0.73 -11.51
N LEU A 126 8.24 1.16 -10.59
CA LEU A 126 6.80 0.97 -10.67
C LEU A 126 6.12 2.32 -10.41
N ASP A 127 5.01 2.57 -11.10
CA ASP A 127 4.13 3.69 -10.80
C ASP A 127 3.30 3.32 -9.56
N THR A 128 3.50 4.04 -8.47
CA THR A 128 2.89 3.73 -7.17
C THR A 128 1.35 3.79 -7.21
N PRO A 129 0.70 4.84 -7.76
CA PRO A 129 -0.75 4.88 -7.84
C PRO A 129 -1.33 3.67 -8.59
N SER A 130 -0.83 3.39 -9.79
CA SER A 130 -1.32 2.26 -10.60
C SER A 130 -1.09 0.93 -9.87
N ARG A 131 0.11 0.74 -9.29
CA ARG A 131 0.44 -0.51 -8.61
C ARG A 131 -0.43 -0.77 -7.38
N LEU A 132 -0.78 0.26 -6.62
CA LEU A 132 -1.66 0.11 -5.46
C LEU A 132 -3.09 -0.28 -5.87
N LEU A 133 -3.59 0.26 -6.98
CA LEU A 133 -4.88 -0.16 -7.54
C LEU A 133 -4.84 -1.61 -8.03
N ASP A 134 -3.78 -1.99 -8.76
CA ASP A 134 -3.58 -3.38 -9.20
C ASP A 134 -3.51 -4.34 -8.00
N LEU A 135 -2.88 -3.94 -6.89
CA LEU A 135 -2.84 -4.73 -5.65
C LEU A 135 -4.22 -4.90 -5.02
N PHE A 136 -5.10 -3.89 -5.08
CA PHE A 136 -6.49 -4.06 -4.65
C PHE A 136 -7.21 -5.08 -5.51
N ASP A 137 -7.08 -5.00 -6.83
CA ASP A 137 -7.68 -5.96 -7.76
C ASP A 137 -7.17 -7.40 -7.51
N GLU A 138 -5.86 -7.56 -7.25
CA GLU A 138 -5.27 -8.85 -6.87
C GLU A 138 -5.87 -9.39 -5.56
N LEU A 139 -5.98 -8.54 -4.52
CA LEU A 139 -6.58 -8.93 -3.24
C LEU A 139 -8.07 -9.27 -3.37
N ILE A 140 -8.81 -8.57 -4.24
CA ILE A 140 -10.21 -8.88 -4.57
C ILE A 140 -10.30 -10.23 -5.29
N ALA A 141 -9.45 -10.47 -6.29
CA ALA A 141 -9.41 -11.73 -7.02
C ALA A 141 -9.07 -12.93 -6.12
N MET A 142 -8.20 -12.72 -5.12
CA MET A 142 -7.87 -13.70 -4.08
C MET A 142 -8.95 -13.82 -3.00
N LYS A 143 -10.04 -13.04 -3.08
CA LYS A 143 -11.10 -12.93 -2.07
C LYS A 143 -10.60 -12.54 -0.68
N VAL A 144 -9.51 -11.80 -0.61
CA VAL A 144 -9.04 -11.18 0.65
C VAL A 144 -9.83 -9.90 0.91
N LEU A 145 -10.20 -9.15 -0.13
CA LEU A 145 -11.04 -7.96 -0.05
C LEU A 145 -12.41 -8.20 -0.73
N PRO A 146 -13.48 -7.51 -0.30
CA PRO A 146 -14.75 -7.53 -1.00
C PRO A 146 -14.65 -6.86 -2.38
N PRO A 147 -15.53 -7.20 -3.33
CA PRO A 147 -15.59 -6.51 -4.62
C PRO A 147 -15.90 -5.02 -4.44
N THR A 148 -15.53 -4.22 -5.44
CA THR A 148 -15.90 -2.80 -5.51
C THR A 148 -17.42 -2.64 -5.51
N LEU A 149 -17.93 -1.50 -5.03
CA LEU A 149 -19.38 -1.28 -4.94
C LEU A 149 -20.07 -1.37 -6.30
N SER A 150 -19.42 -0.89 -7.37
CA SER A 150 -19.90 -1.01 -8.74
C SER A 150 -20.00 -2.46 -9.24
N ALA A 151 -19.12 -3.35 -8.77
CA ALA A 151 -19.15 -4.77 -9.13
C ALA A 151 -20.14 -5.58 -8.27
N ALA A 152 -20.49 -5.10 -7.07
CA ALA A 152 -21.40 -5.80 -6.14
C ALA A 152 -22.90 -5.60 -6.46
N GLU A 153 -23.25 -4.62 -7.28
CA GLU A 153 -24.64 -4.31 -7.68
C GLU A 153 -25.12 -5.12 -8.92
N HIS A 154 -24.25 -5.96 -9.49
CA HIS A 154 -24.52 -6.84 -10.65
C HIS A 154 -24.43 -8.32 -10.28
#